data_AF-A0A966VF62-F1
#
_entry.id   AF-A0A966VF62-F1
#
_cell.length_a   1.000
_cell.length_b   1.000
_cell.length_c   1.000
_cell.angle_alpha   90.00
_cell.angle_beta   90.00
_cell.angle_gamma   90.00
#
_symmetry.space_group_name_H-M   'P 1'
#
loop_
_entity.id
_entity.type
_entity.pdbx_description
1 polymer ?
#
loop_
_entity_poly.entity_id
_entity_poly.type
_entity_poly.pdbx_seq_one_letter_code
_entity_poly.pdbx_strand_id
1 'polypeptide(L)' 'MKTAEFLKDLRGKDAAELSKQEDALRQELFNLRFQQAIGQLENTARLRQVKRELARVKTVAAAKA' A
#
# COMPACT_ATOMS: atom_id res chain seq x y z
N MET A 1 11.47 6.11 -4.95
CA MET A 1 11.07 4.69 -4.78
C MET A 1 11.55 3.89 -5.97
N LYS A 2 12.67 3.17 -5.85
CA LYS A 2 13.08 2.16 -6.84
C LYS A 2 12.06 1.02 -6.74
N THR A 3 11.07 1.02 -7.62
CA THR A 3 9.94 0.07 -7.61
C THR A 3 10.38 -1.39 -7.67
N ALA A 4 11.56 -1.66 -8.23
CA ALA A 4 12.16 -2.99 -8.30
C ALA A 4 12.65 -3.53 -6.94
N GLU A 5 13.18 -2.67 -6.06
CA GLU A 5 13.62 -3.09 -4.72
C GLU A 5 12.41 -3.43 -3.85
N PHE A 6 11.38 -2.58 -3.84
CA PHE A 6 10.14 -2.82 -3.09
C PHE A 6 9.42 -4.12 -3.48
N LEU A 7 9.44 -4.48 -4.77
CA LEU A 7 8.86 -5.74 -5.23
C LEU A 7 9.67 -6.98 -4.82
N LYS A 8 11.00 -6.86 -4.75
CA LYS A 8 11.85 -7.92 -4.20
C LYS A 8 11.56 -8.13 -2.71
N ASP A 9 11.45 -7.04 -1.96
CA ASP A 9 11.16 -7.08 -0.52
C ASP A 9 9.79 -7.70 -0.23
N LEU A 10 8.76 -7.38 -1.04
CA LEU A 10 7.44 -7.99 -0.91
C LEU A 10 7.44 -9.50 -1.18
N ARG A 11 8.26 -9.98 -2.13
CA ARG A 11 8.38 -11.41 -2.41
C ARG A 11 9.05 -12.18 -1.28
N GLY A 12 9.91 -11.54 -0.49
CA GLY A 12 10.57 -12.15 0.67
C GLY A 12 9.69 -12.29 1.93
N LYS A 13 8.56 -11.58 2.01
CA LYS A 13 7.68 -11.55 3.19
C LYS A 13 6.67 -12.69 3.22
N ASP A 14 6.31 -13.17 4.40
CA ASP A 14 5.32 -14.24 4.54
C ASP A 14 3.88 -13.78 4.26
N ALA A 15 2.99 -14.71 3.96
CA ALA A 15 1.57 -14.41 3.66
C ALA A 15 0.88 -13.63 4.79
N ALA A 16 1.20 -13.95 6.05
CA ALA A 16 0.69 -13.24 7.22
C ALA A 16 1.20 -11.80 7.30
N GLU A 17 2.46 -11.54 6.92
CA GLU A 17 3.04 -10.19 6.91
C GLU A 17 2.48 -9.35 5.76
N LEU A 18 2.24 -9.97 4.60
CA LEU A 18 1.59 -9.32 3.46
C LEU A 18 0.17 -8.88 3.81
N SER A 19 -0.59 -9.73 4.51
CA SER A 19 -1.94 -9.39 5.00
C SER A 19 -1.91 -8.20 5.97
N LYS A 20 -1.00 -8.22 6.95
CA LYS A 20 -0.81 -7.08 7.88
C LYS A 20 -0.46 -5.78 7.16
N GLN A 21 0.41 -5.84 6.15
CA GLN A 21 0.75 -4.67 5.34
C GLN A 21 -0.41 -4.19 4.49
N GLU A 22 -1.24 -5.10 3.97
CA GLU A 22 -2.45 -4.74 3.25
C GLU A 22 -3.42 -3.94 4.12
N ASP A 23 -3.66 -4.39 5.35
CA ASP A 23 -4.56 -3.71 6.28
C ASP A 23 -4.01 -2.35 6.72
N ALA A 24 -2.70 -2.25 6.98
CA ALA A 24 -2.05 -0.98 7.28
C ALA A 24 -2.20 0.03 6.11
N LEU A 25 -1.95 -0.41 4.88
CA LEU A 25 -2.09 0.44 3.69
C LEU A 25 -3.56 0.83 3.42
N ARG A 26 -4.52 -0.03 3.73
CA ARG A 26 -5.95 0.31 3.66
C ARG A 26 -6.33 1.38 4.66
N GLN A 27 -5.84 1.28 5.90
CA GLN A 27 -6.11 2.27 6.94
C GLN A 27 -5.47 3.63 6.59
N GLU A 28 -4.24 3.62 6.07
CA GLU A 28 -3.59 4.83 5.55
C GLU A 28 -4.40 5.44 4.39
N LEU A 29 -4.85 4.62 3.44
CA LEU A 29 -5.67 5.10 2.32
C LEU A 29 -7.01 5.70 2.78
N PHE A 30 -7.63 5.13 3.82
CA PHE A 30 -8.84 5.66 4.43
C PHE A 30 -8.58 7.04 5.04
N ASN A 31 -7.52 7.16 5.84
CA ASN A 31 -7.13 8.43 6.46
C ASN A 31 -6.81 9.51 5.40
N LEU A 32 -6.10 9.15 4.33
CA LEU A 32 -5.79 10.08 3.24
C LEU A 32 -7.06 10.51 2.48
N ARG A 33 -8.02 9.61 2.27
CA ARG A 33 -9.32 9.95 1.68
C ARG A 33 -10.15 10.85 2.60
N PHE A 34 -10.09 10.61 3.90
CA PHE A 34 -10.74 11.45 4.89
C PHE A 34 -10.13 12.85 4.90
N GLN A 35 -8.80 12.96 4.98
CA GLN A 35 -8.06 14.22 4.85
C GLN A 35 -8.38 14.95 3.54
N GLN A 36 -8.51 14.21 2.42
CA GLN A 36 -8.91 14.78 1.13
C GLN A 36 -10.31 15.37 1.18
N ALA A 37 -11.27 14.68 1.80
CA ALA A 37 -12.66 15.12 1.88
C ALA A 37 -12.83 16.38 2.74
N ILE A 38 -12.04 16.51 3.81
CA ILE A 38 -12.04 17.69 4.69
C ILE A 38 -11.10 18.81 4.19
N GLY A 39 -10.44 18.63 3.04
CA GLY A 39 -9.56 19.64 2.45
C GLY A 39 -8.20 19.84 3.15
N GLN A 40 -7.81 18.94 4.05
CA GLN A 40 -6.54 19.00 4.81
C GLN A 40 -5.44 18.11 4.21
N LEU A 41 -5.61 17.61 2.98
CA LEU A 41 -4.62 16.74 2.35
C LEU A 41 -3.44 17.55 1.81
N GLU A 42 -2.34 17.56 2.56
CA GLU A 42 -1.10 18.25 2.15
C GLU A 42 -0.36 17.52 1.02
N ASN A 43 -0.38 16.18 1.02
CA ASN A 43 0.38 15.37 0.06
C ASN A 43 -0.51 14.50 -0.83
N THR A 44 -0.98 15.10 -1.93
CA THR A 44 -1.80 14.41 -2.95
C THR A 44 -1.05 13.27 -3.66
N ALA A 45 0.27 13.35 -3.76
CA ALA A 45 1.09 12.31 -4.37
C ALA A 45 1.08 11.01 -3.55
N ARG A 46 0.98 11.12 -2.22
CA ARG A 46 0.91 9.96 -1.30
C ARG A 46 -0.30 9.09 -1.59
N LEU A 47 -1.45 9.69 -1.90
CA LEU A 47 -2.67 8.95 -2.23
C LEU A 47 -2.48 8.02 -3.46
N ARG A 48 -1.75 8.49 -4.48
CA ARG A 48 -1.39 7.67 -5.65
C ARG A 48 -0.34 6.60 -5.31
N GLN A 49 0.60 6.89 -4.42
CA GLN A 49 1.61 5.93 -3.97
C GLN A 49 0.97 4.78 -3.18
N VAL A 50 0.18 5.09 -2.15
CA VAL A 50 -0.49 4.11 -1.29
C VAL A 50 -1.41 3.19 -2.11
N LYS A 51 -2.14 3.73 -3.10
CA LYS A 51 -2.94 2.91 -4.04
C LYS A 51 -2.07 1.90 -4.82
N ARG A 52 -0.90 2.33 -5.31
CA ARG A 52 0.02 1.46 -6.06
C ARG A 52 0.70 0.43 -5.16
N GLU A 53 1.06 0.82 -3.94
CA GLU A 53 1.64 -0.07 -2.93
C GLU A 53 0.63 -1.16 -2.54
N LEU A 54 -0.61 -0.79 -2.25
CA LEU A 54 -1.69 -1.73 -1.94
C LEU A 54 -1.95 -2.72 -3.08
N ALA A 55 -1.98 -2.23 -4.32
CA ALA A 55 -2.15 -3.10 -5.49
C ALA A 55 -1.01 -4.12 -5.62
N ARG A 56 0.25 -3.71 -5.39
CA ARG A 56 1.41 -4.61 -5.45
C ARG A 56 1.39 -5.68 -4.35
N VAL A 57 1.05 -5.28 -3.12
CA VAL A 57 0.91 -6.23 -2.00
C VAL A 57 -0.14 -7.30 -2.36
N LYS A 58 -1.31 -6.87 -2.85
CA LYS A 58 -2.37 -7.78 -3.31
C LYS A 58 -1.92 -8.71 -4.43
N THR A 59 -1.19 -8.20 -5.42
CA THR A 59 -0.66 -9.03 -6.51
C THR A 59 0.32 -10.08 -6.01
N VAL A 60 1.21 -9.73 -5.07
CA VAL A 60 2.17 -10.69 -4.51
C VAL A 60 1.46 -11.71 -3.60
N ALA A 61 0.50 -11.27 -2.79
CA ALA A 61 -0.32 -12.16 -1.97
C ALA A 61 -1.10 -13.17 -2.83
N ALA A 62 -1.73 -12.71 -3.91
CA ALA A 62 -2.43 -13.57 -4.87
C ALA A 62 -1.50 -14.53 -5.63
N ALA A 63 -0.25 -14.15 -5.88
CA ALA A 63 0.75 -15.02 -6.50
C ALA A 63 1.34 -16.08 -5.54
N LYS A 64 1.13 -15.93 -4.23
CA LYS A 64 1.58 -16.87 -3.19
C LYS A 64 0.48 -17.82 -2.70
N ALA A 65 -0.78 -17.50 -2.98
CA ALA A 65 -1.94 -18.38 -2.76
C ALA A 65 -1.99 -19.45 -3.86
#